data_AF-A0A839HJB5-F1
#
_entry.id   AF-A0A839HJB5-F1
#
_cell.length_a   1.000
_cell.length_b   1.000
_cell.length_c   1.000
_cell.angle_alpha   90.00
_cell.angle_beta   90.00
_cell.angle_gamma   90.00
#
_symmetry.space_group_name_H-M   'P 1'
#
loop_
_entity.id
_entity.type
_entity.pdbx_description
1 polymer ?
#
loop_
_entity_poly.entity_id
_entity_poly.type
_entity_poly.pdbx_seq_one_letter_code
_entity_poly.pdbx_strand_id
1 'polypeptide(L)'
;MGDTCRTPNVEPSLQATKPPSPSKRPVNLSLDAQLVERAKALGMNVSGTVEALLAAEVERVYWQRWNDDNREAIAHYNARVAREGLPLVRHRSFARGVSDEA
;
A
#
# COMPACT_ATOMS: atom_id res chain seq x y z
N MET A 1 10.28 20.09 38.63
CA MET A 1 10.68 19.68 37.27
C MET A 1 9.43 19.67 36.41
N GLY A 2 9.26 20.70 35.59
CA GLY A 2 8.15 20.79 34.65
C GLY A 2 8.67 20.54 33.25
N ASP A 3 8.35 19.39 32.68
CA ASP A 3 8.49 19.13 31.25
C ASP A 3 7.08 19.10 30.67
N THR A 4 6.62 20.29 30.28
CA THR A 4 5.44 20.44 29.45
C THR A 4 5.78 19.89 28.07
N CYS A 5 5.34 18.66 27.78
CA CYS A 5 5.29 18.15 26.41
C CYS A 5 4.39 19.09 25.59
N ARG A 6 5.02 20.05 24.93
CA ARG A 6 4.42 20.93 23.93
C ARG A 6 4.21 20.10 22.67
N THR A 7 3.05 19.46 22.53
CA THR A 7 2.62 18.94 21.23
C THR A 7 2.37 20.13 20.30
N PRO A 8 3.07 20.27 19.16
CA PRO A 8 2.65 21.23 18.15
C PRO A 8 1.29 20.79 17.63
N ASN A 9 0.31 21.70 17.73
CA ASN A 9 -0.99 21.56 17.11
C ASN A 9 -0.80 21.47 15.60
N VAL A 10 -1.02 20.29 15.02
CA VAL A 10 -1.09 20.08 13.58
C VAL A 10 -2.47 19.48 13.32
N GLU A 11 -3.47 20.33 13.14
CA GLU A 11 -4.72 19.92 12.49
C GLU A 11 -4.42 19.72 11.00
N PRO A 12 -4.54 18.50 10.45
CA PRO A 12 -4.67 18.37 9.02
C PRO A 12 -6.14 18.56 8.69
N SER A 13 -6.48 19.72 8.14
CA SER A 13 -7.72 19.94 7.42
C SER A 13 -7.78 18.98 6.23
N LEU A 14 -8.30 17.78 6.46
CA LEU A 14 -8.59 16.78 5.44
C LEU A 14 -9.83 17.22 4.65
N GLN A 15 -9.68 18.25 3.83
CA GLN A 15 -10.60 18.47 2.72
C GLN A 15 -10.30 17.39 1.68
N ALA A 16 -11.17 16.36 1.64
CA ALA A 16 -11.13 15.34 0.60
C ALA A 16 -11.50 15.96 -0.74
N THR A 17 -10.53 16.60 -1.40
CA THR A 17 -10.63 16.93 -2.81
C THR A 17 -10.61 15.61 -3.57
N LYS A 18 -11.63 15.37 -4.41
CA LYS A 18 -11.67 14.25 -5.34
C LYS A 18 -10.32 14.22 -6.07
N PRO A 19 -9.55 13.10 -6.02
CA PRO A 19 -8.26 13.08 -6.67
C PRO A 19 -8.47 13.40 -8.16
N PRO A 20 -7.63 14.28 -8.75
CA PRO A 20 -7.73 14.57 -10.16
C PRO A 20 -7.68 13.24 -10.93
N SER A 21 -8.66 13.01 -11.80
CA SER A 21 -8.67 11.84 -12.67
C SER A 21 -7.31 11.77 -13.36
N PRO A 22 -6.56 10.65 -13.23
CA PRO A 22 -5.19 10.60 -13.72
C PRO A 22 -5.19 10.85 -15.23
N SER A 23 -4.57 11.95 -15.66
CA SER A 23 -4.34 12.20 -17.08
C SER A 23 -3.42 11.10 -17.59
N LYS A 24 -3.96 10.22 -18.45
CA LYS A 24 -3.17 9.16 -19.07
C LYS A 24 -2.11 9.80 -19.96
N ARG A 25 -0.84 9.58 -19.63
CA ARG A 25 0.27 9.99 -20.50
C ARG A 25 0.50 8.91 -21.54
N PRO A 26 0.47 9.23 -22.85
CA PRO A 26 0.86 8.26 -23.87
C PRO A 26 2.33 7.91 -23.69
N VAL A 27 2.63 6.60 -23.68
CA VAL A 27 4.00 6.07 -23.58
C VAL A 27 4.26 5.24 -24.83
N ASN A 28 5.37 5.53 -25.52
CA ASN A 28 5.82 4.73 -26.66
C ASN A 28 6.59 3.52 -26.12
N LEU A 29 6.02 2.32 -26.30
CA LEU A 29 6.61 1.05 -25.87
C LEU A 29 6.87 0.18 -27.11
N SER A 30 8.06 -0.43 -27.17
CA SER A 30 8.38 -1.40 -28.22
C SER A 30 8.03 -2.81 -27.75
N LEU A 31 7.11 -3.47 -28.44
CA LEU A 31 6.70 -4.85 -28.20
C LEU A 31 6.93 -5.70 -29.46
N ASP A 32 6.93 -7.02 -29.30
CA ASP A 32 7.00 -7.94 -30.43
C ASP A 32 5.83 -7.70 -31.40
N ALA A 33 6.15 -7.44 -32.66
CA ALA A 33 5.15 -7.11 -33.67
C ALA A 33 4.16 -8.25 -33.90
N GLN A 34 4.64 -9.51 -33.92
CA GLN A 34 3.76 -10.66 -34.12
C GLN A 34 2.80 -10.87 -32.94
N LEU A 35 3.22 -10.56 -31.72
CA LEU A 35 2.38 -10.60 -30.52
C LEU A 35 1.30 -9.54 -30.57
N VAL A 36 1.65 -8.30 -30.94
CA VAL A 36 0.68 -7.19 -31.07
C VAL A 36 -0.33 -7.48 -32.15
N GLU A 37 0.09 -7.98 -33.32
CA GLU A 37 -0.85 -8.31 -34.40
C GLU A 37 -1.76 -9.48 -34.03
N ARG A 38 -1.24 -10.52 -33.35
CA ARG A 38 -2.09 -11.58 -32.77
C ARG A 38 -3.07 -11.03 -31.75
N ALA A 39 -2.65 -10.13 -30.88
CA ALA A 39 -3.51 -9.51 -29.89
C ALA A 39 -4.66 -8.71 -30.51
N LYS A 40 -4.35 -7.92 -31.55
CA LYS A 40 -5.36 -7.18 -32.32
C LYS A 40 -6.30 -8.10 -33.07
N ALA A 41 -5.81 -9.18 -33.68
CA ALA A 41 -6.64 -10.17 -34.38
C ALA A 41 -7.64 -10.85 -33.43
N LEU A 42 -7.29 -10.99 -32.15
CA LEU A 42 -8.15 -11.50 -31.09
C LEU A 42 -9.06 -10.42 -30.46
N GLY A 43 -9.01 -9.18 -30.94
CA GLY A 43 -9.83 -8.08 -30.42
C GLY A 43 -9.41 -7.59 -29.03
N MET A 44 -8.18 -7.86 -28.59
CA MET A 44 -7.71 -7.46 -27.26
C MET A 44 -7.34 -5.97 -27.19
N ASN A 45 -7.72 -5.31 -26.09
CA ASN A 45 -7.28 -3.95 -25.78
C ASN A 45 -5.86 -3.96 -25.20
N VAL A 46 -4.86 -3.94 -26.08
CA VAL A 46 -3.43 -4.00 -25.72
C VAL A 46 -3.03 -2.93 -24.70
N SER A 47 -3.49 -1.69 -24.89
CA SER A 47 -3.14 -0.58 -24.00
C SER A 47 -3.68 -0.80 -22.59
N GLY A 48 -4.95 -1.21 -22.46
CA GLY A 48 -5.57 -1.49 -21.17
C GLY A 48 -4.95 -2.69 -20.46
N THR A 49 -4.61 -3.75 -21.20
CA THR A 49 -3.94 -4.93 -20.63
C THR A 49 -2.55 -4.59 -20.12
N VAL A 50 -1.75 -3.85 -20.89
CA VAL A 50 -0.41 -3.43 -20.46
C VAL A 50 -0.48 -2.50 -19.24
N GLU A 51 -1.44 -1.57 -19.21
CA GLU A 51 -1.67 -0.69 -18.05
C GLU A 51 -1.97 -1.50 -16.78
N ALA A 52 -2.86 -2.49 -16.85
CA ALA A 52 -3.21 -3.33 -15.71
C ALA A 52 -2.02 -4.17 -15.21
N LEU A 53 -1.26 -4.77 -16.12
CA LEU A 53 -0.08 -5.54 -15.77
C LEU A 53 1.00 -4.66 -15.13
N LEU A 54 1.24 -3.47 -15.69
CA LEU A 54 2.21 -2.53 -15.15
C LEU A 54 1.79 -2.02 -13.78
N ALA A 55 0.50 -1.71 -13.58
CA ALA A 55 -0.01 -1.26 -12.28
C ALA A 55 0.22 -2.31 -11.19
N ALA A 56 -0.11 -3.57 -11.47
CA ALA A 56 0.10 -4.67 -10.54
C ALA A 56 1.59 -4.86 -10.20
N GLU A 57 2.47 -4.78 -11.20
CA GLU A 57 3.91 -4.94 -10.99
C GLU A 57 4.52 -3.76 -10.22
N VAL A 58 4.09 -2.52 -10.51
CA VAL A 58 4.52 -1.33 -9.77
C VAL A 58 4.11 -1.44 -8.31
N GLU A 59 2.87 -1.84 -8.03
CA GLU A 59 2.39 -2.05 -6.67
C GLU A 59 3.19 -3.13 -5.95
N ARG A 60 3.46 -4.26 -6.61
CA ARG A 60 4.29 -5.35 -6.06
C ARG A 60 5.69 -4.86 -5.68
N VAL A 61 6.36 -4.15 -6.57
CA VAL A 61 7.71 -3.62 -6.33
C VAL A 61 7.69 -2.53 -5.25
N TYR A 62 6.66 -1.69 -5.24
CA TYR A 62 6.48 -0.67 -4.21
C TYR A 62 6.39 -1.30 -2.81
N TRP A 63 5.51 -2.28 -2.64
CA TRP A 63 5.34 -2.96 -1.35
C TRP A 63 6.58 -3.75 -0.94
N GLN A 64 7.28 -4.37 -1.90
CA GLN A 64 8.55 -5.03 -1.63
C GLN A 64 9.57 -4.05 -1.03
N ARG A 65 9.76 -2.89 -1.68
CA ARG A 65 10.67 -1.85 -1.19
C ARG A 65 10.23 -1.29 0.16
N TRP A 66 8.94 -1.01 0.31
CA TRP A 66 8.42 -0.50 1.57
C TRP A 66 8.66 -1.48 2.71
N ASN A 67 8.44 -2.78 2.50
CA ASN A 67 8.72 -3.80 3.50
C ASN A 67 10.21 -3.87 3.84
N ASP A 68 11.09 -3.77 2.85
CA ASP A 68 12.54 -3.76 3.07
C ASP A 68 12.98 -2.54 3.88
N ASP A 69 12.48 -1.35 3.53
CA ASP A 69 12.79 -0.09 4.20
C ASP A 69 12.25 -0.05 5.64
N ASN A 70 11.09 -0.66 5.89
CA ASN A 70 10.43 -0.67 7.20
C ASN A 70 10.76 -1.91 8.03
N ARG A 71 11.60 -2.82 7.54
CA ARG A 71 11.89 -4.11 8.19
C ARG A 71 12.32 -3.94 9.64
N GLU A 72 13.21 -3.00 9.93
CA GLU A 72 13.69 -2.74 11.30
C GLU A 72 12.60 -2.17 12.20
N ALA A 73 11.82 -1.21 11.70
CA ALA A 73 10.71 -0.61 12.44
C ALA A 73 9.63 -1.66 12.78
N ILE A 74 9.31 -2.53 11.81
CA ILE A 74 8.40 -3.65 11.98
C ILE A 74 8.96 -4.64 13.01
N ALA A 75 10.24 -5.01 12.91
CA ALA A 75 10.87 -5.93 13.86
C ALA A 75 10.86 -5.36 15.29
N HIS A 76 11.19 -4.08 15.46
CA HIS A 76 11.15 -3.41 16.75
C HIS A 76 9.72 -3.38 17.33
N TYR A 77 8.71 -3.06 16.50
CA TYR A 77 7.32 -3.07 16.92
C TYR A 77 6.85 -4.48 17.30
N ASN A 78 7.19 -5.50 16.51
CA ASN A 78 6.86 -6.89 16.79
C ASN A 78 7.48 -7.36 18.12
N ALA A 79 8.75 -7.01 18.38
CA ALA A 79 9.41 -7.32 19.65
C ALA A 79 8.73 -6.65 20.84
N ARG A 80 8.25 -5.41 20.67
CA ARG A 80 7.47 -4.72 21.68
C ARG A 80 6.13 -5.42 21.94
N VAL A 81 5.39 -5.78 20.89
CA VAL A 81 4.10 -6.49 21.02
C VAL A 81 4.30 -7.86 21.67
N ALA A 82 5.36 -8.59 21.36
CA ALA A 82 5.67 -9.86 22.01
C ALA A 82 5.94 -9.71 23.51
N ARG A 83 6.57 -8.61 23.93
CA ARG A 83 6.86 -8.33 25.35
C ARG A 83 5.68 -7.75 26.12
N GLU A 84 4.94 -6.83 25.52
CA GLU A 84 3.94 -6.00 26.20
C GLU A 84 2.49 -6.41 25.88
N GLY A 85 2.30 -7.31 24.91
CA GLY A 85 1.00 -7.63 24.34
C GLY A 85 0.46 -6.51 23.45
N LEU A 86 -0.76 -6.70 22.94
CA LEU A 86 -1.43 -5.70 22.12
C LEU A 86 -1.94 -4.52 22.98
N PRO A 87 -1.46 -3.27 22.77
CA PRO A 87 -1.77 -2.15 23.66
C PRO A 87 -3.27 -1.84 23.83
N LEU A 88 -4.08 -2.11 22.81
CA LEU A 88 -5.51 -1.78 22.79
C LEU A 88 -6.42 -3.01 22.98
N VAL A 89 -5.87 -4.17 23.36
CA VAL A 89 -6.65 -5.42 23.52
C VAL A 89 -7.83 -5.24 24.49
N ARG A 90 -7.63 -4.47 25.56
CA ARG A 90 -8.65 -4.19 26.58
C ARG A 90 -9.87 -3.40 26.07
N HIS A 91 -9.76 -2.75 24.92
CA HIS A 91 -10.83 -1.94 24.33
C HIS A 91 -11.50 -2.62 23.11
N ARG A 92 -11.09 -3.84 22.76
CA ARG A 92 -11.66 -4.60 21.63
C ARG A 92 -13.08 -5.05 21.96
N SER A 93 -14.08 -4.51 21.26
CA SER A 93 -15.51 -4.81 21.48
C SER A 93 -16.05 -5.96 20.63
N PHE A 94 -15.47 -6.21 19.46
CA PHE A 94 -16.05 -7.08 18.41
C PHE A 94 -15.39 -8.46 18.23
N ALA A 95 -14.31 -8.77 18.96
CA ALA A 95 -13.63 -10.06 18.81
C ALA A 95 -12.98 -10.57 20.11
N ARG A 96 -13.72 -10.41 21.22
CA ARG A 96 -13.47 -11.10 22.49
C ARG A 96 -13.93 -12.55 22.36
N GLY A 97 -13.08 -13.42 21.83
CA GLY A 97 -13.44 -14.84 21.63
C GLY A 97 -12.49 -15.64 20.75
N VAL A 98 -11.56 -15.00 20.05
CA VAL A 98 -10.42 -15.71 19.45
C VAL A 98 -9.35 -15.82 20.54
N SER A 99 -9.34 -16.96 21.22
CA SER A 99 -8.25 -17.33 22.13
C SER A 99 -6.98 -17.53 21.31
N ASP A 100 -5.93 -16.77 21.61
CA ASP A 100 -4.60 -16.98 21.06
C ASP A 100 -3.97 -18.20 21.76
N GLU A 101 -4.34 -19.41 21.34
CA GLU A 101 -3.56 -20.63 21.63
C GLU A 101 -2.63 -20.90 20.44
N ALA A 102 -1.39 -20.42 20.55
CA ALA A 102 -0.23 -20.87 19.78
C ALA A 102 1.06 -20.55 20.54
#